data_AF-A0A396LDV6-F1
#
_entry.id   AF-A0A396LDV6-F1
#
_cell.length_a   1.000
_cell.length_b   1.000
_cell.length_c   1.000
_cell.angle_alpha   90.00
_cell.angle_beta   90.00
_cell.angle_gamma   90.00
#
_symmetry.space_group_name_H-M   'P 1'
#
loop_
_entity.id
_entity.type
_entity.pdbx_description
1 polymer ?
#
loop_
_entity_poly.entity_id
_entity_poly.type
_entity_poly.pdbx_seq_one_letter_code
_entity_poly.pdbx_strand_id
1 'polypeptide(L)'
;MKIIFNDATELTIQSAEIRSDGGLLIKSISATENELRTIFSDSFRTQKMTVKERESTLSEYENYTNMDAIVKYTAGITGVILYKVGETPTEKMEALAAENAELKKTVDMLQGCILEMSELVYQ
;
A
#
# COMPACT_ATOMS: atom_id res chain seq x y z
N MET A 1 -12.99 -17.80 -7.00
CA MET A 1 -12.08 -17.74 -5.84
C MET A 1 -12.71 -17.06 -4.63
N LYS A 2 -12.07 -17.18 -3.47
CA LYS A 2 -12.45 -16.54 -2.21
C LYS A 2 -11.22 -16.03 -1.45
N ILE A 3 -11.44 -15.06 -0.59
CA ILE A 3 -10.47 -14.62 0.42
C ILE A 3 -10.92 -15.16 1.78
N ILE A 4 -9.97 -15.66 2.56
CA ILE A 4 -10.15 -16.09 3.95
C ILE A 4 -9.40 -15.08 4.82
N PHE A 5 -10.12 -14.45 5.74
CA PHE A 5 -9.60 -13.42 6.63
C PHE A 5 -8.97 -14.01 7.90
N ASN A 6 -8.33 -13.16 8.69
CA ASN A 6 -7.66 -13.54 9.93
C ASN A 6 -8.61 -14.16 10.98
N ASP A 7 -9.88 -13.73 10.96
CA ASP A 7 -10.95 -14.26 11.83
C ASP A 7 -11.64 -15.52 11.24
N ALA A 8 -11.05 -16.12 10.20
CA ALA A 8 -11.56 -17.25 9.43
C ALA A 8 -12.87 -17.01 8.66
N THR A 9 -13.40 -15.78 8.66
CA THR A 9 -14.52 -15.44 7.77
C THR A 9 -14.07 -15.44 6.31
N GLU A 10 -15.03 -15.61 5.40
CA GLU A 10 -14.74 -15.71 3.97
C GLU A 10 -15.51 -14.64 3.18
N LEU A 11 -14.93 -14.20 2.07
CA LEU A 11 -15.59 -13.37 1.08
C LEU A 11 -15.32 -13.91 -0.33
N THR A 12 -16.38 -14.07 -1.12
CA THR A 12 -16.25 -14.38 -2.54
C THR A 12 -15.73 -13.15 -3.29
N ILE A 13 -14.64 -13.34 -4.02
CA ILE A 13 -13.98 -12.29 -4.80
C ILE A 13 -13.80 -12.73 -6.24
N GLN A 14 -13.70 -11.75 -7.13
CA GLN A 14 -13.34 -11.94 -8.53
C GLN A 14 -11.82 -11.97 -8.70
N SER A 15 -11.09 -11.08 -8.02
CA SER A 15 -9.63 -11.03 -8.05
C SER A 15 -9.05 -10.33 -6.83
N ALA A 16 -7.76 -10.60 -6.57
CA ALA A 16 -6.92 -9.90 -5.61
C ALA A 16 -5.52 -9.73 -6.21
N GLU A 17 -5.04 -8.50 -6.36
CA GLU A 17 -3.81 -8.20 -7.08
C GLU A 17 -3.06 -7.03 -6.43
N ILE A 18 -1.73 -7.09 -6.43
CA ILE A 18 -0.88 -5.95 -6.04
C ILE A 18 -0.71 -5.03 -7.24
N ARG A 19 -1.09 -3.76 -7.06
CA ARG A 19 -0.92 -2.71 -8.06
C ARG A 19 0.53 -2.20 -8.04
N SER A 20 0.90 -1.48 -9.11
CA SER A 20 2.24 -0.91 -9.27
C SER A 20 2.65 0.08 -8.17
N ASP A 21 1.69 0.69 -7.50
CA ASP A 21 1.88 1.61 -6.37
C ASP A 21 2.02 0.89 -5.01
N GLY A 22 1.94 -0.45 -5.00
CA GLY A 22 1.98 -1.28 -3.81
C GLY A 22 0.62 -1.50 -3.13
N GLY A 23 -0.47 -0.94 -3.68
CA GLY A 23 -1.81 -1.16 -3.14
C GLY A 23 -2.36 -2.54 -3.49
N LEU A 24 -2.96 -3.23 -2.52
CA LEU A 24 -3.75 -4.43 -2.75
C LEU A 24 -5.15 -4.05 -3.24
N LEU A 25 -5.48 -4.45 -4.46
CA LEU A 25 -6.80 -4.27 -5.06
C LEU A 25 -7.59 -5.59 -4.99
N ILE A 26 -8.70 -5.58 -4.28
CA ILE A 26 -9.63 -6.71 -4.20
C ILE A 26 -10.92 -6.32 -4.92
N LYS A 27 -11.35 -7.13 -5.90
CA LYS A 27 -12.61 -6.90 -6.63
C LYS A 27 -13.65 -7.94 -6.24
N SER A 28 -14.87 -7.50 -5.96
CA SER A 28 -16.03 -8.38 -5.75
C SER A 28 -17.22 -7.90 -6.58
N ILE A 29 -18.04 -8.85 -7.03
CA ILE A 29 -19.31 -8.57 -7.72
C ILE A 29 -20.52 -8.89 -6.85
N SER A 30 -20.32 -9.71 -5.80
CA SER A 30 -21.40 -10.24 -4.96
C SER A 30 -21.59 -9.47 -3.65
N ALA A 31 -20.61 -8.67 -3.24
CA ALA A 31 -20.68 -7.88 -2.01
C ALA A 31 -21.04 -6.42 -2.30
N THR A 32 -21.85 -5.86 -1.41
CA THR A 32 -22.25 -4.45 -1.45
C THR A 32 -21.11 -3.55 -0.95
N GLU A 33 -21.14 -2.28 -1.35
CA GLU A 33 -20.17 -1.28 -0.88
C GLU A 33 -20.12 -1.18 0.66
N ASN A 34 -21.26 -1.26 1.35
CA ASN A 34 -21.31 -1.17 2.81
C ASN A 34 -20.70 -2.41 3.49
N GLU A 35 -20.94 -3.61 2.95
CA GLU A 35 -20.30 -4.83 3.44
C GLU A 35 -18.79 -4.76 3.25
N LEU A 36 -18.34 -4.37 2.06
CA LEU A 36 -16.92 -4.20 1.76
C LEU A 36 -16.27 -3.17 2.71
N ARG A 37 -16.91 -2.01 2.91
CA ARG A 37 -16.43 -1.00 3.86
C ARG A 37 -16.30 -1.54 5.27
N THR A 38 -17.29 -2.30 5.74
CA THR A 38 -17.29 -2.87 7.09
C THR A 38 -16.17 -3.89 7.25
N ILE A 39 -16.02 -4.80 6.28
CA ILE A 39 -15.01 -5.87 6.30
C ILE A 39 -13.60 -5.27 6.26
N PHE A 40 -13.34 -4.38 5.30
CA PHE A 40 -11.99 -3.92 4.99
C PHE A 40 -11.50 -2.77 5.87
N SER A 41 -12.40 -2.14 6.65
CA SER A 41 -12.00 -1.18 7.70
C SER A 41 -11.60 -1.86 9.01
N ASP A 42 -11.88 -3.15 9.17
CA ASP A 42 -11.46 -3.93 10.34
C ASP A 42 -10.01 -4.39 10.16
N SER A 43 -9.09 -3.74 10.89
CA SER A 43 -7.65 -4.02 10.83
C SER A 43 -7.28 -5.37 11.42
N PHE A 44 -8.02 -5.88 12.41
CA PHE A 44 -7.78 -7.22 12.95
C PHE A 44 -8.15 -8.29 11.93
N ARG A 45 -9.28 -8.09 11.25
CA ARG A 45 -9.78 -9.01 10.22
C ARG A 45 -8.90 -9.03 8.97
N THR A 46 -8.42 -7.86 8.53
CA THR A 46 -7.57 -7.70 7.35
C THR A 46 -6.07 -7.92 7.60
N GLN A 47 -5.66 -8.16 8.86
CA GLN A 47 -4.26 -8.39 9.23
C GLN A 47 -3.60 -9.52 8.43
N LYS A 48 -4.35 -10.60 8.18
CA LYS A 48 -3.95 -11.70 7.30
C LYS A 48 -5.09 -12.06 6.38
N MET A 49 -4.80 -12.19 5.09
CA MET A 49 -5.75 -12.55 4.06
C MET A 49 -5.15 -13.61 3.15
N THR A 50 -5.80 -14.77 3.07
CA THR A 50 -5.37 -15.88 2.19
C THR A 50 -6.38 -16.03 1.06
N VAL A 51 -5.91 -15.92 -0.19
CA VAL A 51 -6.76 -16.13 -1.36
C VAL A 51 -6.66 -17.57 -1.81
N LYS A 52 -7.82 -18.20 -1.96
CA LYS A 52 -7.94 -19.57 -2.45
C LYS A 52 -8.83 -19.67 -3.67
N GLU A 53 -8.45 -20.55 -4.58
CA GLU A 53 -9.32 -21.03 -5.65
C GLU A 53 -9.44 -22.54 -5.52
N ARG A 54 -10.67 -23.01 -5.25
CA ARG A 54 -10.90 -24.38 -4.77
C ARG A 54 -10.04 -24.63 -3.53
N GLU A 55 -9.26 -25.71 -3.51
CA GLU A 55 -8.39 -26.08 -2.38
C GLU A 55 -6.96 -25.49 -2.48
N SER A 56 -6.64 -24.77 -3.56
CA SER A 56 -5.30 -24.22 -3.78
C SER A 56 -5.18 -22.80 -3.24
N THR A 57 -4.13 -22.55 -2.45
CA THR A 57 -3.72 -21.19 -2.07
C THR A 57 -3.05 -20.52 -3.26
N LEU A 58 -3.58 -19.36 -3.66
CA LEU A 58 -3.03 -18.54 -4.75
C LEU A 58 -2.08 -17.47 -4.23
N SER A 59 -2.43 -16.84 -3.11
CA SER A 59 -1.65 -15.76 -2.52
C SER A 59 -1.99 -15.58 -1.03
N GLU A 60 -1.04 -15.00 -0.31
CA GLU A 60 -1.23 -14.52 1.06
C GLU A 60 -0.82 -13.04 1.13
N TYR A 61 -1.65 -12.25 1.80
CA TYR A 61 -1.43 -10.83 2.03
C TYR A 61 -1.44 -10.58 3.53
N GLU A 62 -0.40 -9.94 4.03
CA GLU A 62 -0.27 -9.60 5.45
C GLU A 62 -0.09 -8.10 5.63
N ASN A 63 -0.76 -7.58 6.67
CA ASN A 63 -0.71 -6.19 7.14
C ASN A 63 -1.24 -5.14 6.15
N TYR A 64 -2.07 -5.53 5.19
CA TYR A 64 -2.86 -4.59 4.37
C TYR A 64 -4.07 -4.11 5.16
N THR A 65 -3.83 -3.27 6.16
CA THR A 65 -4.82 -2.85 7.15
C THR A 65 -5.26 -1.39 7.00
N ASN A 66 -4.68 -0.65 6.05
CA ASN A 66 -5.06 0.73 5.76
C ASN A 66 -5.95 0.78 4.51
N MET A 67 -7.27 0.84 4.69
CA MET A 67 -8.23 0.96 3.60
C MET A 67 -8.23 2.38 3.04
N ASP A 68 -7.86 2.52 1.77
CA ASP A 68 -7.74 3.82 1.09
C ASP A 68 -9.05 4.22 0.38
N ALA A 69 -9.56 3.32 -0.47
CA ALA A 69 -10.69 3.68 -1.34
C ALA A 69 -11.57 2.49 -1.69
N ILE A 70 -12.82 2.80 -2.02
CA ILE A 70 -13.76 1.90 -2.69
C ILE A 70 -14.08 2.48 -4.07
N VAL A 71 -13.93 1.67 -5.10
CA VAL A 71 -14.04 2.08 -6.52
C VAL A 71 -15.11 1.24 -7.22
N LYS A 72 -16.01 1.89 -7.95
CA LYS A 72 -17.03 1.22 -8.77
C LYS A 72 -16.51 1.01 -10.18
N TYR A 73 -16.63 -0.23 -10.66
CA TYR A 73 -16.31 -0.63 -12.02
C TYR A 73 -17.59 -0.92 -12.80
N THR A 74 -17.45 -1.13 -14.11
CA THR A 74 -18.56 -1.55 -14.97
C THR A 74 -19.12 -2.91 -14.52
N ALA A 75 -20.35 -3.21 -14.94
CA ALA A 75 -21.04 -4.46 -14.63
C ALA A 75 -21.23 -4.77 -13.13
N GLY A 76 -21.28 -3.73 -12.28
CA GLY A 76 -21.58 -3.87 -10.85
C GLY A 76 -20.43 -4.37 -9.99
N ILE A 77 -19.21 -4.46 -10.55
CA ILE A 77 -18.02 -4.84 -9.79
C ILE A 77 -17.61 -3.68 -8.88
N THR A 78 -17.35 -3.97 -7.61
CA THR A 78 -16.82 -3.02 -6.64
C THR A 78 -15.43 -3.48 -6.20
N GLY A 79 -14.47 -2.56 -6.24
CA GLY A 79 -13.09 -2.80 -5.80
C GLY A 79 -12.76 -2.05 -4.52
N VAL A 80 -11.94 -2.66 -3.68
CA VAL A 80 -11.38 -2.04 -2.46
C VAL A 80 -9.86 -1.99 -2.60
N ILE A 81 -9.28 -0.85 -2.25
CA ILE A 81 -7.83 -0.64 -2.25
C ILE A 81 -7.36 -0.57 -0.80
N LEU A 82 -6.38 -1.39 -0.46
CA LEU A 82 -5.70 -1.37 0.83
C LEU A 82 -4.20 -1.17 0.66
N TYR A 83 -3.57 -0.48 1.58
CA TYR A 83 -2.12 -0.38 1.71
C TYR A 83 -1.67 -0.96 3.06
N LYS A 84 -0.38 -1.25 3.16
CA LYS A 84 0.25 -1.38 4.47
C LYS A 84 0.35 -0.01 5.12
N VAL A 85 0.37 0.02 6.46
CA VAL A 85 0.54 1.25 7.23
C VAL A 85 1.86 1.93 6.83
N GLY A 86 1.84 3.22 6.50
CA GLY A 86 3.02 3.97 6.05
C GLY A 86 3.39 3.75 4.57
N GLU A 87 2.65 2.92 3.84
CA GLU A 87 2.97 2.59 2.44
C GLU A 87 1.99 3.18 1.41
N THR A 88 1.11 4.09 1.82
CA THR A 88 0.27 4.82 0.85
C THR A 88 1.15 5.66 -0.10
N PRO A 89 0.68 5.96 -1.32
CA PRO A 89 1.45 6.79 -2.25
C PRO A 89 1.83 8.16 -1.67
N THR A 90 0.92 8.76 -0.89
CA THR A 90 1.14 10.04 -0.22
C THR A 90 2.23 9.93 0.84
N GLU A 91 2.14 8.94 1.75
CA GLU A 91 3.15 8.74 2.80
C GLU A 91 4.54 8.45 2.19
N LYS A 92 4.61 7.62 1.15
CA LYS A 92 5.86 7.35 0.43
C LYS A 92 6.44 8.61 -0.21
N MET A 93 5.60 9.45 -0.80
CA MET A 93 6.01 10.70 -1.43
C MET A 93 6.51 11.72 -0.39
N GLU A 94 5.85 11.82 0.76
CA GLU A 94 6.27 12.67 1.88
C GLU A 94 7.61 12.21 2.46
N ALA A 95 7.78 10.90 2.68
CA ALA A 95 9.04 10.33 3.15
C ALA A 95 10.18 10.61 2.17
N LEU A 96 9.96 10.40 0.87
CA LEU A 96 10.94 10.68 -0.17
C LEU A 96 11.28 12.17 -0.28
N ALA A 97 10.29 13.05 -0.13
CA ALA A 97 10.51 14.49 -0.13
C ALA A 97 11.37 14.93 1.07
N ALA A 98 11.13 14.37 2.25
CA ALA A 98 11.94 14.63 3.44
C ALA A 98 13.39 14.13 3.27
N GLU A 99 13.58 12.90 2.77
CA GLU A 99 14.90 12.35 2.50
C GLU A 99 15.68 13.21 1.49
N ASN A 100 15.04 13.62 0.39
CA ASN A 100 15.65 14.49 -0.60
C ASN A 100 16.05 15.86 -0.03
N ALA A 101 15.25 16.42 0.88
CA ALA A 101 15.58 17.69 1.53
C ALA A 101 16.83 17.57 2.42
N GLU A 102 16.96 16.48 3.17
CA GLU A 102 18.15 16.22 4.01
C GLU A 102 19.40 15.91 3.18
N LEU A 103 19.25 15.14 2.09
CA LEU A 103 20.33 14.90 1.14
C LEU A 103 20.82 16.21 0.52
N LYS A 104 19.91 17.10 0.14
CA LYS A 104 20.27 18.41 -0.41
C LYS A 104 21.08 19.25 0.58
N LYS A 105 20.66 19.32 1.85
CA LYS A 105 21.43 20.01 2.90
C LYS A 105 22.84 19.44 3.05
N THR A 106 22.97 18.11 3.01
CA THR A 106 24.27 17.44 3.12
C THR A 106 25.17 17.76 1.93
N VAL A 107 24.62 17.75 0.71
CA VAL A 107 25.35 18.13 -0.50
C VAL A 107 25.80 19.58 -0.44
N ASP A 108 24.92 20.51 -0.04
CA ASP A 108 25.24 21.93 0.08
C ASP A 108 26.38 22.16 1.11
N MET A 109 26.33 21.47 2.26
CA MET A 109 27.39 21.52 3.27
C MET A 109 28.73 21.01 2.72
N LEU A 110 28.74 19.85 2.06
CA LEU A 110 29.97 19.27 1.50
C LEU A 110 30.57 20.16 0.43
N GLN A 111 29.75 20.77 -0.44
CA GLN A 111 30.21 21.73 -1.44
C GLN A 111 30.86 22.95 -0.78
N GLY A 112 30.27 23.46 0.31
CA GLY A 112 30.87 24.52 1.12
C GLY A 112 32.25 24.14 1.67
N CYS A 113 32.36 22.99 2.33
CA CYS A 113 33.63 22.49 2.87
C CYS A 113 34.71 22.33 1.78
N ILE A 114 34.34 21.81 0.60
CA ILE A 114 35.28 21.65 -0.53
C ILE A 114 35.77 23.02 -1.02
N LEU A 115 34.88 24.00 -1.11
CA LEU A 115 35.26 25.35 -1.53
C LEU A 115 36.26 25.97 -0.55
N GLU A 116 35.97 25.92 0.75
CA GLU A 116 36.88 26.42 1.80
C GLU A 116 38.26 25.73 1.73
N MET A 117 38.29 24.41 1.55
CA MET A 117 39.54 23.67 1.38
C MET A 117 40.30 24.08 0.11
N SER A 118 39.59 24.33 -0.99
CA SER A 118 40.22 24.77 -2.24
C SER A 118 40.85 26.15 -2.12
N GLU A 119 40.20 27.09 -1.42
CA GLU A 119 40.73 28.44 -1.21
C GLU A 119 42.01 28.43 -0.37
N LEU A 120 42.12 27.53 0.63
CA LEU A 120 43.33 27.34 1.43
C LEU A 120 44.52 26.79 0.63
N VAL A 121 44.28 26.02 -0.44
CA VAL A 121 45.35 25.47 -1.29
C VAL A 121 45.96 26.52 -2.21
N TYR A 122 45.23 27.61 -2.51
CA TYR A 122 45.68 28.69 -3.38
C TYR A 122 46.25 29.90 -2.62
N GLN A 123 46.40 29.82 -1.29
CA GLN A 123 47.14 30.77 -0.45
C GLN A 123 48.61 30.36 -0.26
#